data_AF-A0A367IDY6-F1
#
_entry.id   AF-A0A367IDY6-F1
#
_cell.length_a   1.000
_cell.length_b   1.000
_cell.length_c   1.000
_cell.angle_alpha   90.00
_cell.angle_beta   90.00
_cell.angle_gamma   90.00
#
_symmetry.space_group_name_H-M   'P 1'
#
loop_
_entity.id
_entity.type
_entity.pdbx_description
1 polymer ?
#
loop_
_entity_poly.entity_id
_entity_poly.type
_entity_poly.pdbx_seq_one_letter_code
_entity_poly.pdbx_strand_id
1 'polypeptide(L)'
;MRSGGYTKNDELEDALFAFGRNYTEVKEFPKCRLPTGIVNLLRRKKLDKIAIETGFFIEISLKKRSLREWCRFEQIMSVKPKSHHYDHSQRAIFSIFDGFDTFELGTNPWSEFMPSQLWVKLSPLDDQTLAWVLSEGKILCGDINEQKTLHDFCEIEISGPKTIEYLRLPPPPDRPYNFFDEF
;
A
#
# COMPACT_ATOMS: atom_id res chain seq x y z
N MET A 1 -27.54 -4.26 1.67
CA MET A 1 -26.23 -3.76 2.15
C MET A 1 -25.99 -2.38 1.57
N ARG A 2 -25.51 -1.41 2.36
CA ARG A 2 -25.14 -0.08 1.84
C ARG A 2 -23.76 -0.18 1.18
N SER A 3 -23.72 -0.45 -0.12
CA SER A 3 -22.52 -0.15 -0.91
C SER A 3 -22.52 1.35 -1.11
N GLY A 4 -21.75 2.09 -0.30
CA GLY A 4 -21.36 3.44 -0.70
C GLY A 4 -20.73 3.33 -2.07
N GLY A 5 -21.31 3.97 -3.09
CA GLY A 5 -21.03 3.75 -4.50
C GLY A 5 -19.63 4.15 -4.94
N TYR A 6 -18.62 3.44 -4.44
CA TYR A 6 -17.29 3.43 -5.01
C TYR A 6 -17.34 2.45 -6.17
N THR A 7 -17.35 2.97 -7.39
CA THR A 7 -16.79 2.23 -8.52
C THR A 7 -15.39 1.80 -8.09
N LYS A 8 -15.11 0.50 -8.13
CA LYS A 8 -13.79 -0.07 -7.86
C LYS A 8 -12.89 0.40 -9.02
N ASN A 9 -12.40 1.63 -8.92
CA ASN A 9 -11.43 2.17 -9.85
C ASN A 9 -10.10 1.58 -9.40
N ASP A 10 -9.52 0.70 -10.20
CA ASP A 10 -8.15 0.18 -10.02
C ASP A 10 -7.10 1.26 -10.31
N GLU A 11 -7.41 2.51 -9.97
CA GLU A 11 -6.54 3.66 -10.12
C GLU A 11 -5.58 3.75 -8.93
N LEU A 12 -4.33 4.07 -9.23
CA LEU A 12 -3.24 4.16 -8.24
C LEU A 12 -3.55 5.12 -7.07
N GLU A 13 -4.38 6.14 -7.30
CA GLU A 13 -4.76 7.15 -6.30
C GLU A 13 -5.74 6.62 -5.26
N ASP A 14 -6.60 5.68 -5.65
CA ASP A 14 -7.64 5.12 -4.79
C ASP A 14 -7.20 3.81 -4.12
N ALA A 15 -6.16 3.16 -4.64
CA ALA A 15 -5.61 1.91 -4.14
C ALA A 15 -5.10 2.03 -2.68
N LEU A 16 -5.39 0.99 -1.90
CA LEU A 16 -4.97 0.87 -0.51
C LEU A 16 -3.74 -0.03 -0.41
N PHE A 17 -2.69 0.48 0.22
CA PHE A 17 -1.42 -0.20 0.42
C PHE A 17 -1.21 -0.53 1.89
N ALA A 18 -0.74 -1.75 2.17
CA ALA A 18 -0.10 -2.06 3.43
C ALA A 18 1.34 -1.52 3.38
N PHE A 19 1.78 -0.84 4.42
CA PHE A 19 3.10 -0.22 4.49
C PHE A 19 3.78 -0.57 5.80
N GLY A 20 5.10 -0.70 5.74
CA GLY A 20 5.91 -1.01 6.92
C GLY A 20 7.35 -1.27 6.49
N ARG A 21 8.28 -1.07 7.42
CA ARG A 21 9.71 -1.30 7.17
C ARG A 21 10.14 -2.69 7.63
N ASN A 22 9.32 -3.32 8.44
CA ASN A 22 9.47 -4.67 8.94
C ASN A 22 8.11 -5.38 8.87
N TYR A 23 8.16 -6.69 9.09
CA TYR A 23 6.98 -7.55 9.08
C TYR A 23 5.85 -7.09 10.01
N THR A 24 6.18 -6.72 11.24
CA THR A 24 5.18 -6.34 12.25
C THR A 24 4.44 -5.09 11.85
N GLU A 25 5.14 -4.09 11.32
CA GLU A 25 4.55 -2.85 10.83
C GLU A 25 3.58 -3.11 9.66
N VAL A 26 3.97 -3.94 8.69
CA VAL A 26 3.11 -4.26 7.53
C VAL A 26 1.80 -4.95 7.96
N LYS A 27 1.84 -5.74 9.06
CA LYS A 27 0.66 -6.45 9.58
C LYS A 27 -0.23 -5.62 10.48
N GLU A 28 0.35 -4.74 11.28
CA GLU A 28 -0.36 -4.01 12.33
C GLU A 28 -0.91 -2.67 11.84
N PHE A 29 -0.23 -2.01 10.90
CA PHE A 29 -0.71 -0.73 10.40
C PHE A 29 -1.89 -0.88 9.44
N PRO A 30 -2.89 0.02 9.55
CA PRO A 30 -4.02 0.01 8.63
C PRO A 30 -3.55 0.33 7.21
N LYS A 31 -4.19 -0.30 6.22
CA LYS A 31 -3.93 0.02 4.81
C LYS A 31 -4.30 1.47 4.54
N CYS A 32 -3.47 2.19 3.80
CA CYS A 32 -3.70 3.60 3.48
C CYS A 32 -3.41 3.91 2.01
N ARG A 33 -3.89 5.07 1.55
CA ARG A 33 -3.59 5.58 0.20
C ARG A 33 -2.20 6.18 0.17
N LEU A 34 -1.57 6.13 -1.01
CA LEU A 34 -0.27 6.76 -1.21
C LEU A 34 -0.40 8.29 -1.20
N PRO A 35 0.58 9.01 -0.62
CA PRO A 35 0.68 10.45 -0.80
C PRO A 35 0.80 10.80 -2.28
N THR A 36 0.18 11.90 -2.70
CA THR A 36 0.16 12.35 -4.10
C THR A 36 1.57 12.46 -4.70
N GLY A 37 2.56 12.90 -3.92
CA GLY A 37 3.93 12.97 -4.41
C GLY A 37 4.55 11.62 -4.73
N ILE A 38 4.15 10.55 -4.03
CA ILE A 38 4.59 9.18 -4.31
C ILE A 38 3.85 8.62 -5.54
N VAL A 39 2.54 8.86 -5.65
CA VAL A 39 1.74 8.49 -6.83
C VAL A 39 2.35 9.08 -8.11
N ASN A 40 2.65 10.37 -8.10
CA ASN A 40 3.21 11.05 -9.26
C ASN A 40 4.64 10.56 -9.56
N LEU A 41 5.41 10.22 -8.53
CA LEU A 41 6.74 9.63 -8.70
C LEU A 41 6.68 8.24 -9.36
N LEU A 42 5.71 7.39 -8.97
CA LEU A 42 5.47 6.10 -9.62
C LEU A 42 5.13 6.25 -11.10
N ARG A 43 4.24 7.19 -11.44
CA ARG A 43 3.87 7.51 -12.83
C ARG A 43 5.07 7.98 -13.65
N ARG A 44 5.87 8.91 -13.11
CA ARG A 44 7.11 9.41 -13.77
C ARG A 44 8.09 8.27 -14.07
N LYS A 45 8.16 7.27 -13.20
CA LYS A 45 9.04 6.10 -13.33
C LYS A 45 8.40 4.94 -14.09
N LYS A 46 7.15 5.06 -14.54
CA LYS A 46 6.36 3.99 -15.20
C LYS A 46 6.26 2.71 -14.35
N LEU A 47 6.11 2.89 -13.04
CA LEU A 47 5.97 1.81 -12.05
C LEU A 47 4.54 1.72 -11.49
N ASP A 48 3.61 2.51 -12.02
CA ASP A 48 2.22 2.62 -11.57
C ASP A 48 1.49 1.27 -11.61
N LYS A 49 1.56 0.55 -12.73
CA LYS A 49 0.92 -0.77 -12.86
C LYS A 49 1.55 -1.81 -11.93
N ILE A 50 2.88 -1.89 -11.96
CA ILE A 50 3.66 -2.84 -11.14
C ILE A 50 3.39 -2.61 -9.65
N ALA A 51 3.29 -1.35 -9.22
CA ALA A 51 2.99 -1.00 -7.84
C ALA A 51 1.62 -1.51 -7.40
N ILE A 52 0.58 -1.40 -8.25
CA ILE A 52 -0.76 -1.91 -7.94
C ILE A 52 -0.77 -3.45 -7.88
N GLU A 53 -0.10 -4.10 -8.83
CA GLU A 53 -0.12 -5.55 -8.96
C GLU A 53 0.71 -6.26 -7.86
N THR A 54 1.92 -5.77 -7.61
CA THR A 54 2.92 -6.49 -6.78
C THR A 54 3.42 -5.69 -5.59
N GLY A 55 3.19 -4.38 -5.54
CA GLY A 55 3.80 -3.48 -4.56
C GLY A 55 5.17 -2.96 -4.99
N PHE A 56 5.83 -2.20 -4.11
CA PHE A 56 7.11 -1.55 -4.40
C PHE A 56 7.86 -1.15 -3.11
N PHE A 57 9.16 -0.91 -3.24
CA PHE A 57 9.99 -0.31 -2.21
C PHE A 57 10.12 1.20 -2.38
N ILE A 58 10.13 1.89 -1.24
CA ILE A 58 10.54 3.29 -1.12
C ILE A 58 11.88 3.33 -0.39
N GLU A 59 12.94 3.68 -1.10
CA GLU A 59 14.24 3.92 -0.50
C GLU A 59 14.44 5.41 -0.27
N ILE A 60 14.84 5.79 0.95
CA ILE A 60 15.11 7.18 1.33
C ILE A 60 16.56 7.31 1.77
N SER A 61 17.28 8.30 1.22
CA SER A 61 18.66 8.57 1.56
C SER A 61 18.88 10.04 1.92
N LEU A 62 19.60 10.29 3.02
CA LEU A 62 20.03 11.62 3.44
C LEU A 62 21.26 12.11 2.66
N LYS A 63 22.03 11.18 2.09
CA LYS A 63 23.25 11.47 1.35
C LYS A 63 22.91 11.83 -0.08
N LYS A 64 23.70 12.73 -0.68
CA LYS A 64 23.59 13.05 -2.10
C LYS A 64 23.69 11.78 -2.95
N ARG A 65 22.70 11.58 -3.83
CA ARG A 65 22.66 10.46 -4.77
C ARG A 65 22.68 10.95 -6.22
N SER A 66 22.89 10.02 -7.15
CA SER A 66 22.83 10.34 -8.57
C SER A 66 21.37 10.51 -9.00
N LEU A 67 21.09 11.54 -9.80
CA LEU A 67 19.74 11.86 -10.28
C LEU A 67 19.17 10.84 -11.29
N ARG A 68 19.96 9.87 -11.76
CA ARG A 68 19.49 8.86 -12.73
C ARG A 68 18.38 7.99 -12.12
N GLU A 69 18.60 7.50 -10.91
CA GLU A 69 17.66 6.62 -10.21
C GLU A 69 16.93 7.33 -9.08
N TRP A 70 17.57 8.32 -8.46
CA TRP A 70 17.06 9.00 -7.28
C TRP A 70 16.48 10.36 -7.64
N CYS A 71 15.35 10.68 -7.02
CA CYS A 71 14.70 11.99 -7.12
C CYS A 71 15.03 12.82 -5.89
N ARG A 72 15.45 14.06 -6.10
CA ARG A 72 15.75 15.01 -5.02
C ARG A 72 14.45 15.66 -4.56
N PHE A 73 14.26 15.64 -3.25
CA PHE A 73 13.18 16.32 -2.55
C PHE A 73 13.76 17.35 -1.59
N GLU A 74 13.12 18.50 -1.50
CA GLU A 74 13.51 19.61 -0.64
C GLU A 74 12.43 19.88 0.39
N GLN A 75 12.86 20.14 1.62
CA GLN A 75 11.98 20.50 2.71
C GLN A 75 11.41 21.90 2.44
N ILE A 76 10.09 22.00 2.31
CA ILE A 76 9.40 23.30 2.12
C ILE A 76 8.81 23.83 3.43
N MET A 77 8.48 22.94 4.36
CA MET A 77 7.93 23.29 5.66
C MET A 77 8.32 22.23 6.69
N SER A 78 8.66 22.65 7.91
CA SER A 78 8.81 21.75 9.06
C SER A 78 8.07 22.29 10.27
N VAL A 79 7.43 21.39 11.00
CA VAL A 79 6.75 21.67 12.25
C VAL A 79 7.36 20.81 13.35
N LYS A 80 7.70 21.46 14.46
CA LYS A 80 8.01 20.79 15.72
C LYS A 80 6.78 20.90 16.64
N PRO A 81 6.27 19.82 17.22
CA PRO A 81 5.21 19.86 18.21
C PRO A 81 5.63 20.79 19.34
N LYS A 82 4.67 21.60 19.82
CA LYS A 82 4.92 22.49 20.96
C LYS A 82 4.82 21.76 22.31
N SER A 83 4.30 20.53 22.34
CA SER A 83 3.92 19.85 23.58
C SER A 83 4.85 18.69 23.93
N HIS A 84 5.39 18.78 25.15
CA HIS A 84 6.31 17.88 25.85
C HIS A 84 7.80 17.99 25.50
N HIS A 85 8.61 18.27 26.54
CA HIS A 85 10.07 18.39 26.49
C HIS A 85 10.79 17.12 26.00
N TYR A 86 10.07 16.00 25.88
CA TYR A 86 10.57 14.70 25.45
C TYR A 86 9.98 14.24 24.10
N ASP A 87 9.11 15.04 23.47
CA ASP A 87 8.61 14.76 22.13
C ASP A 87 9.54 15.42 21.10
N HIS A 88 10.52 14.64 20.64
CA HIS A 88 11.43 15.05 19.57
C HIS A 88 10.86 14.78 18.18
N SER A 89 9.58 14.40 18.06
CA SER A 89 8.97 14.17 16.76
C SER A 89 8.97 15.46 15.96
N GLN A 90 9.44 15.41 14.72
CA GLN A 90 9.33 16.52 13.78
C GLN A 90 8.58 15.99 12.57
N ARG A 91 7.76 16.85 11.98
CA ARG A 91 7.10 16.56 10.70
C ARG A 91 7.50 17.60 9.70
N ALA A 92 7.69 17.19 8.46
CA ALA A 92 8.02 18.10 7.40
C ALA A 92 7.39 17.68 6.09
N ILE A 93 7.06 18.68 5.31
CA ILE A 93 6.57 18.52 3.95
C ILE A 93 7.76 18.70 3.03
N PHE A 94 7.94 17.72 2.15
CA PHE A 94 8.95 17.73 1.12
C PHE A 94 8.31 17.91 -0.25
N SER A 95 8.92 18.71 -1.11
CA SER A 95 8.53 18.87 -2.52
C SER A 95 9.63 18.33 -3.42
N ILE A 96 9.26 17.71 -4.54
CA ILE A 96 10.24 17.33 -5.56
C ILE A 96 10.89 18.58 -6.14
N PHE A 97 12.20 18.51 -6.42
CA PHE A 97 12.98 19.68 -6.85
C PHE A 97 12.53 20.25 -8.21
N ASP A 98 11.93 19.43 -9.08
CA ASP A 98 11.56 19.78 -10.45
C ASP A 98 10.04 19.78 -10.71
N GLY A 99 9.22 19.98 -9.67
CA GLY A 99 7.77 19.94 -9.79
C GLY A 99 7.03 20.27 -8.49
N PHE A 100 5.76 19.84 -8.42
CA PHE A 100 4.83 20.19 -7.33
C PHE A 100 4.44 18.98 -6.46
N ASP A 101 5.12 17.86 -6.64
CA ASP A 101 4.83 16.61 -5.97
C ASP A 101 5.32 16.67 -4.52
N THR A 102 4.41 16.52 -3.56
CA THR A 102 4.72 16.62 -2.14
C THR A 102 4.36 15.39 -1.34
N PHE A 103 5.11 15.15 -0.27
CA PHE A 103 4.76 14.18 0.76
C PHE A 103 5.21 14.66 2.15
N GLU A 104 4.51 14.18 3.19
CA GLU A 104 4.88 14.41 4.59
C GLU A 104 5.79 13.28 5.08
N LEU A 105 6.85 13.64 5.82
CA LEU A 105 7.69 12.70 6.55
C LEU A 105 7.70 13.08 8.03
N GLY A 106 7.57 12.08 8.90
CA GLY A 106 7.74 12.22 10.35
C GLY A 106 9.06 11.59 10.81
N THR A 107 9.71 12.18 11.82
CA THR A 107 10.96 11.64 12.37
C THR A 107 10.74 10.59 13.46
N ASN A 108 9.57 10.54 14.10
CA ASN A 108 9.30 9.61 15.21
C ASN A 108 9.11 8.16 14.74
N PRO A 109 9.60 7.15 15.49
CA PRO A 109 10.54 7.20 16.62
C PRO A 109 12.04 7.15 16.27
N TRP A 110 12.44 7.53 15.05
CA TRP A 110 13.73 7.13 14.48
C TRP A 110 14.79 8.23 14.40
N SER A 111 14.40 9.50 14.46
CA SER A 111 15.34 10.62 14.37
C SER A 111 14.84 11.81 15.19
N GLU A 112 15.78 12.54 15.78
CA GLU A 112 15.51 13.85 16.41
C GLU A 112 15.66 15.00 15.41
N PHE A 113 16.27 14.71 14.25
CA PHE A 113 16.58 15.68 13.21
C PHE A 113 15.77 15.41 11.95
N MET A 114 15.17 16.47 11.41
CA MET A 114 14.56 16.48 10.09
C MET A 114 15.55 17.06 9.06
N PRO A 115 15.89 16.32 7.99
CA PRO A 115 16.78 16.79 6.94
C PRO A 115 16.13 17.86 6.06
N SER A 116 16.92 18.83 5.60
CA SER A 116 16.47 19.84 4.63
C SER A 116 16.30 19.29 3.20
N GLN A 117 16.97 18.17 2.90
CA GLN A 117 16.92 17.52 1.59
C GLN A 117 16.92 16.00 1.74
N LEU A 118 16.19 15.33 0.84
CA LEU A 118 16.09 13.89 0.75
C LEU A 118 16.32 13.42 -0.68
N TRP A 119 16.80 12.19 -0.79
CA TRP A 119 16.87 11.47 -2.05
C TRP A 119 15.96 10.27 -1.94
N VAL A 120 14.97 10.17 -2.83
CA VAL A 120 13.99 9.09 -2.84
C VAL A 120 14.14 8.28 -4.13
N LYS A 121 14.16 6.96 -4.00
CA LYS A 121 14.14 6.02 -5.12
C LYS A 121 12.99 5.04 -4.92
N LEU A 122 12.31 4.72 -6.02
CA LEU A 122 11.27 3.70 -6.08
C LEU A 122 11.78 2.51 -6.87
N SER A 123 11.48 1.30 -6.41
CA SER A 123 11.80 0.07 -7.12
C SER A 123 10.70 -0.97 -6.91
N PRO A 124 10.45 -1.88 -7.88
CA PRO A 124 9.54 -3.01 -7.67
C PRO A 124 9.95 -3.85 -6.46
N LEU A 125 9.01 -4.59 -5.88
CA LEU A 125 9.38 -5.64 -4.93
C LEU A 125 10.23 -6.70 -5.64
N ASP A 126 11.22 -7.23 -4.94
CA ASP A 126 11.96 -8.40 -5.40
C ASP A 126 11.14 -9.69 -5.19
N ASP A 127 11.46 -10.73 -5.97
CA ASP A 127 10.73 -12.00 -5.95
C ASP A 127 10.72 -12.67 -4.56
N GLN A 128 11.79 -12.50 -3.78
CA GLN A 128 11.89 -13.08 -2.45
C GLN A 128 10.93 -12.40 -1.48
N THR A 129 10.87 -11.08 -1.51
CA THR A 129 9.91 -10.30 -0.72
C THR A 129 8.47 -10.58 -1.16
N LEU A 130 8.21 -10.66 -2.46
CA LEU A 130 6.88 -10.98 -2.98
C LEU A 130 6.42 -12.39 -2.56
N ALA A 131 7.28 -13.41 -2.70
CA ALA A 131 6.99 -14.76 -2.26
C ALA A 131 6.67 -14.82 -0.75
N TRP A 132 7.39 -14.04 0.05
CA TRP A 132 7.10 -13.91 1.47
C TRP A 132 5.72 -13.25 1.71
N VAL A 133 5.40 -12.13 1.05
CA VAL A 133 4.07 -11.50 1.16
C VAL A 133 2.95 -12.47 0.81
N LEU A 134 3.14 -13.30 -0.22
CA LEU A 134 2.17 -14.31 -0.65
C LEU A 134 2.03 -15.44 0.38
N SER A 135 3.11 -15.83 1.06
CA SER A 135 3.06 -16.81 2.16
C SER A 135 2.35 -16.27 3.41
N GLU A 136 2.32 -14.94 3.56
CA GLU A 136 1.74 -14.24 4.69
C GLU A 136 0.26 -13.94 4.46
N GLY A 137 -0.58 -14.93 4.78
CA GLY A 137 -2.01 -14.93 4.47
C GLY A 137 -2.81 -13.71 4.98
N LYS A 138 -2.30 -12.92 5.93
CA LYS A 138 -3.01 -11.72 6.44
C LYS A 138 -2.81 -10.45 5.60
N ILE A 139 -1.75 -10.37 4.80
CA ILE A 139 -1.42 -9.13 4.06
C ILE A 139 -2.34 -8.97 2.85
N LEU A 140 -2.55 -10.07 2.12
CA LEU A 140 -3.38 -10.12 0.91
C LEU A 140 -4.86 -10.41 1.19
N CYS A 141 -5.26 -10.56 2.45
CA CYS A 141 -6.67 -10.67 2.81
C CYS A 141 -7.45 -9.44 2.31
N GLY A 142 -8.58 -9.71 1.65
CA GLY A 142 -9.62 -8.70 1.42
C GLY A 142 -10.23 -8.24 2.74
N ASP A 143 -11.04 -7.19 2.69
CA ASP A 143 -11.75 -6.73 3.87
C ASP A 143 -12.65 -7.85 4.41
N ILE A 144 -12.83 -7.90 5.74
CA ILE A 144 -13.49 -8.99 6.48
C ILE A 144 -14.92 -9.33 5.99
N ASN A 145 -15.51 -8.47 5.17
CA ASN A 145 -16.87 -8.61 4.62
C ASN A 145 -16.89 -8.62 3.08
N GLU A 146 -15.74 -8.71 2.42
CA GLU A 146 -15.63 -8.77 0.96
C GLU A 146 -15.15 -10.15 0.51
N GLN A 147 -16.06 -10.91 -0.09
CA GLN A 147 -15.71 -12.13 -0.79
C GLN A 147 -15.21 -11.77 -2.19
N LYS A 148 -13.90 -11.92 -2.43
CA LYS A 148 -13.33 -11.81 -3.77
C LYS A 148 -13.60 -13.08 -4.56
N THR A 149 -14.00 -12.93 -5.82
CA THR A 149 -14.20 -14.00 -6.79
C THR A 149 -12.93 -14.23 -7.59
N LEU A 150 -12.79 -15.38 -8.25
CA LEU A 150 -11.62 -15.65 -9.12
C LEU A 150 -11.48 -14.62 -10.25
N HIS A 151 -12.60 -14.06 -10.72
CA HIS A 151 -12.62 -13.00 -11.74
C HIS A 151 -12.03 -11.68 -11.23
N ASP A 152 -11.88 -11.48 -9.92
CA ASP A 152 -11.18 -10.33 -9.33
C ASP A 152 -9.64 -10.46 -9.42
N PHE A 153 -9.10 -11.64 -9.76
CA PHE A 153 -7.65 -11.92 -9.72
C PHE A 153 -7.06 -12.29 -11.07
N CYS A 154 -7.88 -12.56 -12.09
CA CYS A 154 -7.42 -12.83 -13.44
C CYS A 154 -8.39 -12.20 -14.43
N GLU A 155 -7.84 -11.54 -15.46
CA GLU A 155 -8.55 -11.23 -16.70
C GLU A 155 -8.79 -12.54 -17.46
N ILE A 156 -9.66 -13.37 -16.92
CA ILE A 156 -10.14 -14.53 -17.63
C ILE A 156 -11.13 -13.98 -18.66
N GLU A 157 -10.92 -14.24 -19.96
CA GLU A 157 -11.85 -13.90 -21.04
C GLU A 157 -13.17 -14.72 -20.97
N ILE A 158 -13.62 -15.02 -19.75
CA ILE A 158 -14.88 -15.68 -19.44
C ILE A 158 -15.78 -14.63 -18.80
N SER A 159 -17.03 -14.60 -19.23
CA SER A 159 -18.02 -13.68 -18.66
C SER A 159 -18.13 -13.89 -17.15
N GLY A 160 -17.89 -12.83 -16.39
CA GLY A 160 -18.00 -12.85 -14.94
C GLY A 160 -19.39 -13.29 -14.49
N PRO A 161 -19.51 -13.92 -13.30
CA PRO A 161 -20.81 -14.28 -12.74
C PRO A 161 -21.66 -13.01 -12.59
N LYS A 162 -22.94 -13.10 -12.97
CA LYS A 162 -23.89 -12.00 -12.74
C LYS A 162 -23.89 -11.66 -11.25
N THR A 163 -23.86 -10.37 -10.92
CA THR A 163 -23.99 -9.89 -9.55
C THR A 163 -25.28 -10.42 -8.95
N ILE A 164 -25.16 -11.25 -7.92
CA ILE A 164 -26.29 -11.81 -7.19
C ILE A 164 -26.38 -11.03 -5.88
N GLU A 165 -27.53 -10.42 -5.57
CA GLU A 165 -27.74 -9.65 -4.34
C GLU A 165 -27.56 -10.47 -3.05
N TYR A 166 -27.61 -11.80 -3.18
CA TYR A 166 -27.47 -12.73 -2.07
C TYR A 166 -26.83 -14.03 -2.57
N LEU A 167 -25.76 -14.47 -1.90
CA LEU A 167 -25.31 -15.85 -2.01
C LEU A 167 -26.32 -16.73 -1.29
N ARG A 168 -27.01 -17.61 -2.02
CA ARG A 168 -27.71 -18.71 -1.36
C ARG A 168 -26.64 -19.66 -0.83
N LEU A 169 -26.56 -19.80 0.48
CA LEU A 169 -25.80 -20.90 1.07
C LEU A 169 -26.36 -22.22 0.52
N PRO A 170 -25.50 -23.23 0.30
CA PRO A 170 -25.98 -24.56 0.00
C PRO A 170 -26.98 -24.97 1.10
N PRO A 171 -28.04 -25.73 0.75
CA PRO A 171 -28.92 -26.29 1.78
C PRO A 171 -28.08 -27.08 2.78
N PRO A 172 -28.49 -27.14 4.06
CA PRO A 172 -27.85 -28.02 5.02
C PRO A 172 -27.77 -29.43 4.42
N PRO A 173 -26.66 -30.15 4.62
CA PRO A 173 -26.50 -31.46 4.02
C PRO A 173 -27.63 -32.38 4.49
N ASP A 174 -28.13 -33.23 3.58
CA ASP A 174 -29.22 -34.17 3.88
C ASP A 174 -28.86 -35.16 5.01
N ARG A 175 -27.57 -35.26 5.34
CA ARG A 175 -27.01 -36.12 6.37
C ARG A 175 -25.92 -35.35 7.11
N PRO A 176 -25.75 -35.54 8.43
CA PRO A 176 -24.59 -35.01 9.12
C PRO A 176 -23.31 -35.54 8.47
N TYR A 177 -22.44 -34.64 8.03
CA TYR A 177 -21.16 -34.99 7.41
C TYR A 177 -20.12 -35.23 8.50
N ASN A 178 -19.51 -36.42 8.53
CA ASN A 178 -18.24 -36.63 9.23
C ASN A 178 -17.09 -36.59 8.22
N PHE A 179 -15.99 -35.94 8.59
CA PHE A 179 -14.80 -35.79 7.75
C PHE A 179 -14.20 -37.12 7.27
N PHE A 180 -14.56 -38.22 7.91
CA PHE A 180 -14.10 -39.58 7.60
C PHE A 180 -15.17 -40.45 6.90
N ASP A 181 -16.28 -39.87 6.48
CA ASP A 181 -17.26 -40.63 5.68
C ASP A 181 -16.66 -40.85 4.27
N GLU A 182 -16.32 -42.11 3.98
CA GLU A 182 -15.89 -42.56 2.64
C GLU A 182 -17.08 -42.46 1.65
N PHE A 183 -16.81 -41.93 0.46
CA PHE A 183 -17.79 -41.74 -0.63
C PHE A 183 -18.19 -43.06 -1.31
#